data_AF-A0A506RW11-F1
#
_entry.id   AF-A0A506RW11-F1
#
_cell.length_a   1.000
_cell.length_b   1.000
_cell.length_c   1.000
_cell.angle_alpha   90.00
_cell.angle_beta   90.00
_cell.angle_gamma   90.00
#
_symmetry.space_group_name_H-M   'P 1'
#
loop_
_entity.id
_entity.type
_entity.pdbx_description
1 polymer ?
#
loop_
_entity_poly.entity_id
_entity_poly.type
_entity_poly.pdbx_seq_one_letter_code
_entity_poly.pdbx_strand_id
1 'polypeptide(L)'
;MAGYLGPYNIVIITLSDSLVPNKITSIIKFISNISILLGCSLLVINLYGLTRDLRPEGLEPDVLRFGVNDVTISPSQTKVDIVRKPNESDEDYVRRLTYVLASGIAHLEWEEFEPDLYHQRVPIWENYILFLMGVITPIPEFKRYHYSNPHRSLERGIGICGDASMTLSGLLDEQDIKNKIITLPGHVMVEVEINGGKQLLDADYGVVLDEGGVEFYRQNPENFIAGFQTQLGRVNDGEYFLASGLQKEGYQVWNGTSHFITKKYYFEKFAYVAKWVLPIAMILLPLWWMRRRTQQQ
;
A
#
# COMPACT_ATOMS: atom_id res chain seq x y z
N MET A 1 31.99 -51.67 -29.37
CA MET A 1 31.80 -51.08 -30.72
C MET A 1 30.32 -50.74 -30.82
N ALA A 2 29.89 -49.52 -30.50
CA ALA A 2 30.03 -48.28 -31.28
C ALA A 2 29.12 -48.27 -32.54
N GLY A 3 28.15 -47.36 -32.54
CA GLY A 3 27.38 -46.89 -33.70
C GLY A 3 25.97 -47.49 -33.78
N TYR A 4 24.89 -46.75 -33.97
CA TYR A 4 24.70 -45.32 -34.24
C TYR A 4 23.22 -45.03 -33.90
N LEU A 5 22.94 -44.14 -32.95
CA LEU A 5 21.60 -43.59 -32.75
C LEU A 5 21.35 -42.58 -33.87
N GLY A 6 20.36 -42.86 -34.73
CA GLY A 6 19.96 -41.98 -35.82
C GLY A 6 19.49 -40.61 -35.30
N PRO A 7 19.68 -39.53 -36.07
CA PRO A 7 19.28 -38.20 -35.64
C PRO A 7 17.76 -38.10 -35.63
N TYR A 8 17.19 -37.80 -34.46
CA TYR A 8 15.86 -37.22 -34.39
C TYR A 8 15.92 -35.87 -35.11
N ASN A 9 15.45 -35.84 -36.35
CA ASN A 9 15.19 -34.60 -37.06
C ASN A 9 14.10 -33.84 -36.30
N ILE A 10 14.52 -32.86 -35.48
CA ILE A 10 13.64 -31.79 -35.04
C ILE A 10 13.30 -31.01 -36.31
N VAL A 11 12.13 -31.28 -36.87
CA VAL A 11 11.54 -30.45 -37.91
C VAL A 11 11.15 -29.13 -37.23
N ILE A 12 12.04 -28.15 -37.28
CA ILE A 12 11.67 -26.76 -37.06
C ILE A 12 10.79 -26.41 -38.27
N ILE A 13 9.47 -26.44 -38.08
CA ILE A 13 8.54 -25.91 -39.06
C ILE A 13 8.73 -24.39 -39.07
N THR A 14 9.67 -23.91 -39.88
CA THR A 14 9.67 -22.51 -40.33
C THR A 14 8.47 -22.36 -41.23
N LEU A 15 7.37 -21.82 -40.69
CA LEU A 15 6.25 -21.33 -41.49
C LEU A 15 6.84 -20.34 -42.51
N SER A 16 6.84 -20.71 -43.79
CA SER A 16 7.29 -19.83 -44.86
C SER A 16 6.39 -18.61 -44.95
N ASP A 17 6.98 -17.41 -45.04
CA ASP A 17 6.28 -16.13 -45.11
C ASP A 17 5.30 -15.99 -46.30
N SER A 18 5.33 -16.92 -47.25
CA SER A 18 4.44 -16.99 -48.42
C SER A 18 2.97 -17.34 -48.10
N LEU A 19 2.63 -17.70 -46.86
CA LEU A 19 1.29 -18.16 -46.47
C LEU A 19 0.47 -17.15 -45.65
N VAL A 20 1.00 -15.95 -45.37
CA VAL A 20 0.26 -14.92 -44.63
C VAL A 20 -0.34 -13.90 -45.62
N PRO A 21 -1.67 -13.90 -45.85
CA PRO A 21 -2.32 -12.95 -46.75
C PRO A 21 -1.96 -11.50 -46.41
N ASN A 22 -1.78 -10.66 -47.44
CA ASN A 22 -1.44 -9.23 -47.30
C ASN A 22 -2.34 -8.48 -46.28
N LYS A 23 -3.60 -8.91 -46.15
CA LYS A 23 -4.57 -8.38 -45.18
C LYS A 23 -4.16 -8.65 -43.72
N ILE A 24 -3.63 -9.84 -43.42
CA ILE A 24 -3.16 -10.21 -42.07
C ILE A 24 -1.93 -9.38 -41.69
N THR A 25 -0.98 -9.18 -42.62
CA THR A 25 0.20 -8.34 -42.38
C THR A 25 -0.17 -6.88 -42.09
N SER A 26 -1.19 -6.33 -42.77
CA SER A 26 -1.70 -4.98 -42.50
C SER A 26 -2.33 -4.86 -41.11
N ILE A 27 -3.13 -5.85 -40.70
CA ILE A 27 -3.75 -5.89 -39.37
C ILE A 27 -2.69 -5.96 -38.26
N ILE A 28 -1.67 -6.81 -38.41
CA ILE A 28 -0.62 -6.93 -37.38
C ILE A 28 0.18 -5.62 -37.27
N LYS A 29 0.49 -4.95 -38.40
CA LYS A 29 1.14 -3.63 -38.38
C LYS A 29 0.27 -2.59 -37.66
N PHE A 30 -1.04 -2.59 -37.92
CA PHE A 30 -1.98 -1.69 -37.24
C PHE A 30 -2.00 -1.93 -35.73
N ILE A 31 -2.14 -3.20 -35.27
CA ILE A 31 -2.09 -3.57 -33.85
C ILE A 31 -0.75 -3.19 -33.23
N SER A 32 0.36 -3.43 -33.94
CA SER A 32 1.71 -3.08 -33.50
C SER A 32 1.84 -1.58 -33.26
N ASN A 33 1.34 -0.76 -34.18
CA ASN A 33 1.37 0.70 -34.06
C ASN A 33 0.52 1.19 -32.88
N ILE A 34 -0.67 0.62 -32.68
CA ILE A 34 -1.51 0.92 -31.51
C ILE A 34 -0.79 0.54 -30.21
N SER A 35 -0.20 -0.66 -30.16
CA SER A 35 0.52 -1.14 -28.98
C SER A 35 1.70 -0.23 -28.63
N ILE A 36 2.50 0.18 -29.62
CA ILE A 36 3.59 1.13 -29.43
C ILE A 36 3.07 2.48 -28.92
N LEU A 37 2.02 3.03 -29.55
CA LEU A 37 1.45 4.31 -29.15
C LEU A 37 0.96 4.27 -27.69
N LEU A 38 0.21 3.23 -27.33
CA LEU A 38 -0.26 3.04 -25.95
C LEU A 38 0.90 2.84 -24.97
N GLY A 39 1.91 2.05 -25.33
CA GLY A 39 3.11 1.83 -24.52
C GLY A 39 3.87 3.14 -24.26
N CYS A 40 4.05 3.96 -25.29
CA CYS A 40 4.65 5.29 -25.17
C CYS A 40 3.83 6.20 -24.26
N SER A 41 2.50 6.25 -24.42
CA SER A 41 1.62 7.06 -23.58
C SER A 41 1.70 6.65 -22.10
N LEU A 42 1.64 5.35 -21.81
CA LEU A 42 1.76 4.82 -20.45
C LEU A 42 3.14 5.10 -19.84
N LEU A 43 4.21 5.00 -20.64
CA LEU A 43 5.55 5.35 -20.19
C LEU A 43 5.66 6.84 -19.85
N VAL A 44 5.09 7.72 -20.69
CA VAL A 44 5.04 9.17 -20.44
C VAL A 44 4.26 9.46 -19.16
N ILE A 45 3.13 8.79 -18.91
CA ILE A 45 2.35 8.92 -17.67
C ILE A 45 3.20 8.57 -16.44
N ASN A 46 3.94 7.46 -16.47
CA ASN A 46 4.80 7.08 -15.36
C ASN A 46 5.96 8.06 -15.15
N LEU A 47 6.60 8.51 -16.24
CA LEU A 47 7.69 9.48 -16.18
C LEU A 47 7.22 10.82 -15.62
N TYR A 48 6.01 11.26 -16.00
CA TYR A 48 5.37 12.42 -15.41
C TYR A 48 5.11 12.23 -13.92
N GLY A 49 4.66 11.04 -13.50
CA GLY A 49 4.46 10.71 -12.09
C GLY A 49 5.71 10.86 -11.22
N LEU A 50 6.92 10.69 -11.77
CA LEU A 50 8.18 10.92 -11.03
C LEU A 50 8.38 12.38 -10.61
N THR A 51 7.60 13.31 -11.18
CA THR A 51 7.66 14.76 -10.87
C THR A 51 6.48 15.25 -10.05
N ARG A 52 5.61 14.34 -9.58
CA ARG A 52 4.39 14.66 -8.85
C ARG A 52 4.48 14.16 -7.42
N ASP A 53 3.97 14.97 -6.50
CA ASP A 53 3.80 14.58 -5.11
C ASP A 53 2.52 13.76 -4.95
N LEU A 54 2.61 12.64 -4.23
CA LEU A 54 1.46 11.80 -3.92
C LEU A 54 0.60 12.41 -2.82
N ARG A 55 1.18 13.25 -1.96
CA ARG A 55 0.43 13.95 -0.92
C ARG A 55 -0.56 14.93 -1.56
N PRO A 56 -1.86 14.85 -1.23
CA PRO A 56 -2.82 15.82 -1.73
C PRO A 56 -2.64 17.18 -1.04
N GLU A 57 -3.04 18.24 -1.73
CA GLU A 57 -3.13 19.59 -1.18
C GLU A 57 -4.44 19.76 -0.38
N GLY A 58 -4.53 20.82 0.44
CA GLY A 58 -5.79 21.19 1.13
C GLY A 58 -6.15 20.34 2.34
N LEU A 59 -5.17 19.71 3.00
CA LEU A 59 -5.35 18.98 4.26
C LEU A 59 -5.43 19.96 5.45
N GLU A 60 -6.50 20.76 5.49
CA GLU A 60 -6.77 21.75 6.53
C GLU A 60 -7.63 21.15 7.68
N PRO A 61 -7.62 21.72 8.89
CA PRO A 61 -8.32 21.13 10.04
C PRO A 61 -9.82 20.86 9.85
N ASP A 62 -10.52 21.58 8.99
CA ASP A 62 -11.95 21.42 8.75
C ASP A 62 -12.32 20.14 7.97
N VAL A 63 -11.36 19.53 7.27
CA VAL A 63 -11.56 18.28 6.52
C VAL A 63 -11.00 17.06 7.24
N LEU A 64 -10.42 17.25 8.44
CA LEU A 64 -9.72 16.24 9.21
C LEU A 64 -10.55 15.81 10.43
N ARG A 65 -10.58 14.50 10.67
CA ARG A 65 -11.32 13.84 11.75
C ARG A 65 -10.94 14.37 13.13
N PHE A 66 -9.67 14.70 13.35
CA PHE A 66 -9.18 15.22 14.64
C PHE A 66 -8.96 16.73 14.63
N GLY A 67 -9.40 17.42 13.58
CA GLY A 67 -9.32 18.87 13.47
C GLY A 67 -7.90 19.41 13.65
N VAL A 68 -7.75 20.40 14.52
CA VAL A 68 -6.46 21.05 14.84
C VAL A 68 -5.46 20.13 15.54
N ASN A 69 -5.91 18.97 16.03
CA ASN A 69 -5.05 17.97 16.66
C ASN A 69 -4.52 16.94 15.65
N ASP A 70 -4.98 17.01 14.39
CA ASP A 70 -4.49 16.18 13.31
C ASP A 70 -3.30 16.86 12.61
N VAL A 71 -2.37 16.07 12.05
CA VAL A 71 -1.20 16.57 11.29
C VAL A 71 -0.43 17.68 12.04
N THR A 72 0.08 17.37 13.23
CA THR A 72 0.85 18.33 14.05
C THR A 72 2.32 18.46 13.63
N ILE A 73 2.81 17.58 12.76
CA ILE A 73 4.15 17.65 12.16
C ILE A 73 4.07 17.66 10.63
N SER A 74 5.07 18.28 9.99
CA SER A 74 5.12 18.36 8.53
C SER A 74 5.53 17.01 7.90
N PRO A 75 5.19 16.75 6.63
CA PRO A 75 5.58 15.52 5.94
C PRO A 75 7.10 15.28 5.90
N SER A 76 7.88 16.35 5.76
CA SER A 76 9.35 16.28 5.80
C SER A 76 9.85 15.91 7.20
N GLN A 77 9.22 16.44 8.25
CA GLN A 77 9.53 16.09 9.63
C GLN A 77 9.15 14.63 9.92
N THR A 78 7.95 14.18 9.52
CA THR A 78 7.54 12.77 9.62
C THR A 78 8.58 11.84 8.99
N LYS A 79 9.05 12.15 7.78
CA LYS A 79 10.06 11.34 7.09
C LYS A 79 11.39 11.24 7.84
N VAL A 80 11.79 12.28 8.56
CA VAL A 80 12.98 12.26 9.42
C VAL A 80 12.69 11.49 10.70
N ASP A 81 11.53 11.73 11.31
CA ASP A 81 11.16 11.18 12.61
C ASP A 81 10.69 9.73 12.55
N ILE A 82 10.38 9.14 11.41
CA ILE A 82 10.19 7.67 11.36
C ILE A 82 11.50 6.91 11.50
N VAL A 83 12.66 7.55 11.25
CA VAL A 83 13.96 6.88 11.29
C VAL A 83 14.35 6.60 12.74
N ARG A 84 14.80 5.37 13.01
CA ARG A 84 15.32 4.97 14.33
C ARG A 84 16.57 5.78 14.68
N LYS A 85 16.61 6.32 15.89
CA LYS A 85 17.76 7.12 16.35
C LYS A 85 18.91 6.19 16.77
N PRO A 86 20.17 6.65 16.69
CA PRO A 86 21.30 5.89 17.22
C PRO A 86 21.10 5.57 18.71
N ASN A 87 21.30 4.31 19.10
CA ASN A 87 21.15 3.80 20.47
C ASN A 87 19.74 3.93 21.06
N GLU A 88 18.72 4.15 20.24
CA GLU A 88 17.33 4.12 20.70
C GLU A 88 16.91 2.69 21.05
N SER A 89 16.31 2.49 22.22
CA SER A 89 15.77 1.19 22.62
C SER A 89 14.57 0.82 21.74
N ASP A 90 14.22 -0.48 21.65
CA ASP A 90 13.02 -0.89 20.91
C ASP A 90 11.76 -0.24 21.50
N GLU A 91 11.68 -0.16 22.83
CA GLU A 91 10.56 0.46 23.55
C GLU A 91 10.41 1.96 23.23
N ASP A 92 11.51 2.71 23.28
CA ASP A 92 11.51 4.13 22.93
C ASP A 92 11.14 4.34 21.45
N TYR A 93 11.68 3.48 20.58
CA TYR A 93 11.41 3.54 19.14
C TYR A 93 9.94 3.29 18.83
N VAL A 94 9.32 2.21 19.33
CA VAL A 94 7.92 1.91 19.02
C VAL A 94 6.97 2.96 19.58
N ARG A 95 7.26 3.47 20.78
CA ARG A 95 6.46 4.52 21.42
C ARG A 95 6.54 5.81 20.61
N ARG A 96 7.74 6.25 20.28
CA ARG A 96 7.95 7.46 19.47
C ARG A 96 7.35 7.31 18.08
N LEU A 97 7.55 6.17 17.41
CA LEU A 97 7.01 5.91 16.09
C LEU A 97 5.48 5.98 16.09
N THR A 98 4.82 5.41 17.10
CA THR A 98 3.36 5.49 17.28
C THR A 98 2.88 6.93 17.30
N TYR A 99 3.53 7.80 18.08
CA TYR A 99 3.18 9.23 18.13
C TYR A 99 3.50 9.98 16.84
N VAL A 100 4.64 9.67 16.20
CA VAL A 100 5.05 10.29 14.93
C VAL A 100 4.04 9.99 13.83
N LEU A 101 3.55 8.76 13.74
CA LEU A 101 2.55 8.39 12.73
C LEU A 101 1.22 9.09 12.99
N ALA A 102 0.72 9.09 14.22
CA ALA A 102 -0.51 9.80 14.58
C ALA A 102 -0.42 11.31 14.31
N SER A 103 0.77 11.89 14.49
CA SER A 103 1.02 13.32 14.25
C SER A 103 1.28 13.66 12.78
N GLY A 104 1.62 12.68 11.94
CA GLY A 104 2.09 12.91 10.57
C GLY A 104 1.13 12.44 9.47
N ILE A 105 0.21 11.54 9.79
CA ILE A 105 -0.83 11.05 8.88
C ILE A 105 -2.07 11.93 9.05
N ALA A 106 -2.65 12.37 7.94
CA ALA A 106 -3.91 13.12 7.96
C ALA A 106 -5.10 12.15 7.93
N HIS A 107 -6.00 12.27 8.91
CA HIS A 107 -7.14 11.40 9.07
C HIS A 107 -8.38 12.05 8.46
N LEU A 108 -8.60 11.83 7.17
CA LEU A 108 -9.78 12.34 6.47
C LEU A 108 -11.06 11.62 6.92
N GLU A 109 -12.20 12.31 6.83
CA GLU A 109 -13.50 11.66 6.79
C GLU A 109 -13.62 10.81 5.51
N TRP A 110 -13.21 9.55 5.62
CA TRP A 110 -12.82 8.73 4.46
C TRP A 110 -13.91 8.55 3.41
N GLU A 111 -15.17 8.48 3.83
CA GLU A 111 -16.31 8.28 2.93
C GLU A 111 -17.03 9.59 2.53
N GLU A 112 -16.71 10.72 3.17
CA GLU A 112 -17.36 12.01 2.90
C GLU A 112 -16.89 12.61 1.58
N PHE A 113 -15.60 12.46 1.27
CA PHE A 113 -15.00 13.06 0.09
C PHE A 113 -15.02 12.14 -1.13
N GLU A 114 -15.06 12.77 -2.30
CA GLU A 114 -14.86 12.09 -3.57
C GLU A 114 -13.44 11.49 -3.63
N PRO A 115 -13.28 10.22 -4.07
CA PRO A 115 -12.01 9.51 -3.94
C PRO A 115 -10.80 10.18 -4.62
N ASP A 116 -11.04 11.01 -5.63
CA ASP A 116 -9.97 11.65 -6.40
C ASP A 116 -9.44 12.94 -5.75
N LEU A 117 -10.25 13.61 -4.92
CA LEU A 117 -9.94 14.93 -4.36
C LEU A 117 -8.66 14.90 -3.51
N TYR A 118 -8.58 13.91 -2.61
CA TYR A 118 -7.44 13.71 -1.72
C TYR A 118 -6.60 12.48 -2.09
N HIS A 119 -6.63 12.05 -3.36
CA HIS A 119 -5.87 10.88 -3.82
C HIS A 119 -6.15 9.59 -3.02
N GLN A 120 -7.38 9.41 -2.52
CA GLN A 120 -7.81 8.12 -1.95
C GLN A 120 -7.78 7.05 -3.03
N ARG A 121 -8.28 7.38 -4.23
CA ARG A 121 -8.00 6.60 -5.45
C ARG A 121 -6.56 6.89 -5.88
N VAL A 122 -5.82 5.83 -6.20
CA VAL A 122 -4.44 5.97 -6.70
C VAL A 122 -4.46 6.82 -7.98
N PRO A 123 -3.74 7.95 -8.03
CA PRO A 123 -3.68 8.77 -9.24
C PRO A 123 -3.16 7.99 -10.45
N ILE A 124 -3.66 8.30 -11.65
CA ILE A 124 -3.25 7.61 -12.88
C ILE A 124 -1.74 7.65 -13.13
N TRP A 125 -1.10 8.76 -12.74
CA TRP A 125 0.34 8.95 -12.88
C TRP A 125 1.15 8.21 -11.80
N GLU A 126 0.54 7.89 -10.66
CA GLU A 126 1.20 7.09 -9.62
C GLU A 126 1.18 5.61 -9.98
N ASN A 127 0.02 5.06 -10.34
CA ASN A 127 -0.05 3.71 -10.88
C ASN A 127 -1.32 3.52 -11.71
N TYR A 128 -1.20 3.58 -13.03
CA TYR A 128 -2.34 3.43 -13.93
C TYR A 128 -3.07 2.09 -13.79
N ILE A 129 -2.41 1.02 -13.32
CA ILE A 129 -3.06 -0.28 -13.10
C ILE A 129 -4.03 -0.17 -11.91
N LEU A 130 -3.55 0.38 -10.79
CA LEU A 130 -4.38 0.59 -9.59
C LEU A 130 -5.48 1.62 -9.85
N PHE A 131 -5.16 2.70 -10.57
CA PHE A 131 -6.15 3.69 -11.01
C PHE A 131 -7.27 3.04 -11.84
N LEU A 132 -6.91 2.26 -12.87
CA LEU A 132 -7.91 1.57 -13.70
C LEU A 132 -8.76 0.63 -12.87
N MET A 133 -8.17 -0.15 -11.96
CA MET A 133 -8.92 -1.01 -11.04
C MET A 133 -9.93 -0.21 -10.20
N GLY A 134 -9.56 0.98 -9.73
CA GLY A 134 -10.44 1.86 -8.97
C GLY A 134 -11.55 2.52 -9.79
N VAL A 135 -11.41 2.59 -11.12
CA VAL A 135 -12.42 3.17 -12.03
C VAL A 135 -13.36 2.10 -12.58
N ILE A 136 -12.83 0.96 -13.00
CA ILE A 136 -13.59 -0.03 -13.78
C ILE A 136 -14.24 -1.12 -12.91
N THR A 137 -13.73 -1.35 -11.69
CA THR A 137 -14.23 -2.42 -10.83
C THR A 137 -15.19 -1.88 -9.77
N PRO A 138 -16.18 -2.67 -9.33
CA PRO A 138 -17.06 -2.30 -8.23
C PRO A 138 -16.42 -2.49 -6.85
N ILE A 139 -15.14 -2.88 -6.77
CA ILE A 139 -14.43 -3.26 -5.54
C ILE A 139 -14.09 -1.97 -4.75
N PRO A 140 -14.72 -1.72 -3.58
CA PRO A 140 -14.54 -0.47 -2.82
C PRO A 140 -13.08 -0.17 -2.48
N GLU A 141 -12.30 -1.21 -2.19
CA GLU A 141 -10.90 -1.13 -1.78
C GLU A 141 -9.97 -0.60 -2.88
N PHE A 142 -10.40 -0.61 -4.16
CA PHE A 142 -9.66 0.05 -5.25
C PHE A 142 -10.15 1.48 -5.50
N LYS A 143 -11.37 1.82 -5.09
CA LYS A 143 -11.89 3.20 -5.16
C LYS A 143 -11.21 4.07 -4.12
N ARG A 144 -11.08 3.57 -2.89
CA ARG A 144 -10.34 4.20 -1.79
C ARG A 144 -9.25 3.25 -1.35
N TYR A 145 -8.06 3.49 -1.89
CA TYR A 145 -6.96 2.56 -1.79
C TYR A 145 -6.20 2.72 -0.47
N HIS A 146 -5.91 1.61 0.18
CA HIS A 146 -5.04 1.57 1.36
C HIS A 146 -3.73 0.89 0.98
N TYR A 147 -2.63 1.63 1.03
CA TYR A 147 -1.31 1.13 0.62
C TYR A 147 -0.80 0.07 1.59
N SER A 148 -0.19 -0.98 1.04
CA SER A 148 0.51 -1.99 1.82
C SER A 148 1.96 -1.63 2.12
N ASN A 149 2.56 -0.79 1.27
CA ASN A 149 3.90 -0.26 1.46
C ASN A 149 3.88 0.93 2.44
N PRO A 150 4.60 0.87 3.58
CA PRO A 150 4.57 1.92 4.59
C PRO A 150 5.08 3.27 4.06
N HIS A 151 6.13 3.25 3.23
CA HIS A 151 6.71 4.47 2.66
C HIS A 151 5.77 5.15 1.66
N ARG A 152 5.01 4.39 0.86
CA ARG A 152 3.97 4.96 -0.03
C ARG A 152 2.77 5.49 0.74
N SER A 153 2.38 4.79 1.80
CA SER A 153 1.34 5.26 2.72
C SER A 153 1.71 6.62 3.32
N LEU A 154 2.95 6.75 3.80
CA LEU A 154 3.51 8.00 4.34
C LEU A 154 3.70 9.11 3.30
N GLU A 155 4.14 8.76 2.09
CA GLU A 155 4.29 9.72 0.99
C GLU A 155 2.95 10.31 0.58
N ARG A 156 1.88 9.48 0.52
CA ARG A 156 0.52 10.00 0.38
C ARG A 156 0.10 10.79 1.62
N GLY A 157 0.45 10.27 2.79
CA GLY A 157 0.31 10.92 4.09
C GLY A 157 -1.13 11.24 4.50
N ILE A 158 -2.09 10.49 3.95
CA ILE A 158 -3.46 10.40 4.43
C ILE A 158 -3.77 8.93 4.76
N GLY A 159 -4.64 8.71 5.74
CA GLY A 159 -5.04 7.35 6.09
C GLY A 159 -6.08 7.31 7.21
N ILE A 160 -6.64 6.13 7.41
CA ILE A 160 -7.44 5.80 8.60
C ILE A 160 -6.69 4.79 9.48
N CYS A 161 -7.32 4.33 10.56
CA CYS A 161 -6.73 3.37 11.49
C CYS A 161 -6.08 2.13 10.84
N GLY A 162 -6.68 1.63 9.75
CA GLY A 162 -6.10 0.56 8.94
C GLY A 162 -4.78 0.93 8.26
N ASP A 163 -4.69 2.12 7.64
CA ASP A 163 -3.44 2.61 7.02
C ASP A 163 -2.38 2.88 8.08
N ALA A 164 -2.75 3.54 9.18
CA ALA A 164 -1.84 3.85 10.28
C ALA A 164 -1.25 2.57 10.88
N SER A 165 -2.08 1.55 11.14
CA SER A 165 -1.64 0.26 11.68
C SER A 165 -0.79 -0.54 10.70
N MET A 166 -1.14 -0.57 9.41
CA MET A 166 -0.31 -1.23 8.39
C MET A 166 1.04 -0.53 8.19
N THR A 167 1.04 0.81 8.30
CA THR A 167 2.27 1.62 8.21
C THR A 167 3.16 1.35 9.42
N LEU A 168 2.61 1.39 10.63
CA LEU A 168 3.33 1.04 11.86
C LEU A 168 3.90 -0.37 11.78
N SER A 169 3.06 -1.37 11.49
CA SER A 169 3.47 -2.77 11.36
C SER A 169 4.59 -2.95 10.32
N GLY A 170 4.46 -2.33 9.15
CA GLY A 170 5.49 -2.40 8.11
C GLY A 170 6.82 -1.77 8.51
N LEU A 171 6.82 -0.64 9.22
CA LEU A 171 8.04 0.00 9.70
C LEU A 171 8.68 -0.76 10.87
N LEU A 172 7.89 -1.44 11.70
CA LEU A 172 8.39 -2.33 12.74
C LEU A 172 9.02 -3.59 12.13
N ASP A 173 8.41 -4.15 11.08
CA ASP A 173 8.98 -5.27 10.32
C ASP A 173 10.35 -4.89 9.72
N GLU A 174 10.52 -3.65 9.22
CA GLU A 174 11.81 -3.15 8.72
C GLU A 174 12.91 -3.04 9.80
N GLN A 175 12.53 -3.04 11.09
CA GLN A 175 13.45 -3.01 12.23
C GLN A 175 13.57 -4.37 12.93
N ASP A 176 13.03 -5.44 12.34
CA ASP A 176 12.97 -6.78 12.93
C ASP A 176 12.22 -6.83 14.28
N ILE A 177 11.31 -5.88 14.54
CA ILE A 177 10.49 -5.83 15.76
C ILE A 177 9.23 -6.66 15.55
N LYS A 178 9.09 -7.72 16.35
CA LYS A 178 7.93 -8.62 16.29
C LYS A 178 6.65 -7.88 16.65
N ASN A 179 5.72 -7.88 15.72
CA ASN A 179 4.44 -7.19 15.86
C ASN A 179 3.30 -8.00 15.24
N LYS A 180 2.07 -7.67 15.66
CA LYS A 180 0.83 -8.23 15.13
C LYS A 180 -0.19 -7.12 14.95
N ILE A 181 -0.87 -7.10 13.82
CA ILE A 181 -2.01 -6.21 13.62
C ILE A 181 -3.21 -6.81 14.35
N ILE A 182 -3.89 -6.00 15.14
CA ILE A 182 -5.06 -6.35 15.93
C ILE A 182 -6.27 -5.63 15.35
N THR A 183 -7.29 -6.38 14.93
CA THR A 183 -8.57 -5.81 14.46
C THR A 183 -9.61 -6.02 15.53
N LEU A 184 -10.26 -4.94 15.96
CA LEU A 184 -11.42 -4.97 16.85
C LEU A 184 -12.58 -4.22 16.17
N PRO A 185 -13.83 -4.32 16.66
CA PRO A 185 -14.97 -3.68 16.01
C PRO A 185 -14.75 -2.19 15.78
N GLY A 186 -14.74 -1.79 14.51
CA GLY A 186 -14.56 -0.40 14.09
C GLY A 186 -13.13 0.15 14.21
N HIS A 187 -12.11 -0.65 14.55
CA HIS A 187 -10.75 -0.14 14.73
C HIS A 187 -9.62 -1.15 14.50
N VAL A 188 -8.42 -0.63 14.25
CA VAL A 188 -7.21 -1.43 14.03
C VAL A 188 -6.06 -0.83 14.83
N MET A 189 -5.30 -1.69 15.50
CA MET A 189 -4.14 -1.35 16.33
C MET A 189 -2.98 -2.34 16.05
N VAL A 190 -1.83 -2.14 16.68
CA VAL A 190 -0.67 -3.05 16.58
C VAL A 190 -0.22 -3.51 17.96
N GLU A 191 -0.15 -4.81 18.20
CA GLU A 191 0.48 -5.39 19.39
C GLU A 191 1.96 -5.67 19.10
N VAL A 192 2.86 -5.29 20.02
CA VAL A 192 4.29 -5.61 19.97
C VAL A 192 4.71 -6.42 21.19
N GLU A 193 5.75 -7.23 21.02
CA GLU A 193 6.37 -7.97 22.12
C GLU A 193 7.80 -7.44 22.34
N ILE A 194 8.02 -6.75 23.46
CA ILE A 194 9.28 -6.07 23.79
C ILE A 194 9.69 -6.45 25.21
N ASN A 195 10.95 -6.85 25.41
CA ASN A 195 11.51 -7.19 26.73
C ASN A 195 10.70 -8.25 27.52
N GLY A 196 9.96 -9.13 26.83
CA GLY A 196 9.09 -10.15 27.44
C GLY A 196 7.73 -9.63 27.89
N GLY A 197 7.43 -8.35 27.68
CA GLY A 197 6.12 -7.73 27.84
C GLY A 197 5.41 -7.53 26.50
N LYS A 198 4.11 -7.22 26.57
CA LYS A 198 3.30 -6.88 25.41
C LYS A 198 2.74 -5.48 25.55
N GLN A 199 2.80 -4.70 24.48
CA GLN A 199 2.22 -3.37 24.39
C GLN A 199 1.23 -3.32 23.23
N LEU A 200 0.16 -2.54 23.36
CA LEU A 200 -0.80 -2.28 22.32
C LEU A 200 -0.66 -0.82 21.85
N LEU A 201 -0.42 -0.64 20.56
CA LEU A 201 -0.04 0.63 19.94
C LEU A 201 -1.16 1.09 19.00
N ASP A 202 -1.59 2.33 19.17
CA ASP A 202 -2.58 2.99 18.34
C ASP A 202 -1.94 4.16 17.59
N ALA A 203 -1.60 3.94 16.32
CA ALA A 203 -1.04 4.97 15.47
C ALA A 203 -2.09 5.91 14.85
N ASP A 204 -3.39 5.65 15.03
CA ASP A 204 -4.49 6.53 14.60
C ASP A 204 -4.69 7.64 15.64
N TYR A 205 -4.73 7.27 16.92
CA TYR A 205 -4.89 8.21 18.03
C TYR A 205 -3.57 8.69 18.64
N GLY A 206 -2.47 7.97 18.40
CA GLY A 206 -1.21 8.22 19.09
C GLY A 206 -1.30 7.79 20.55
N VAL A 207 -1.74 6.56 20.81
CA VAL A 207 -1.88 6.00 22.18
C VAL A 207 -1.02 4.75 22.31
N VAL A 208 -0.30 4.64 23.42
CA VAL A 208 0.54 3.48 23.74
C VAL A 208 0.06 2.88 25.05
N LEU A 209 -0.37 1.62 25.00
CA LEU A 209 -0.96 0.90 26.11
C LEU A 209 0.00 -0.21 26.57
N ASP A 210 0.58 -0.04 27.76
CA ASP A 210 1.76 -0.77 28.20
C ASP A 210 1.49 -2.13 28.90
N GLU A 211 0.23 -2.46 29.16
CA GLU A 211 -0.14 -3.58 30.04
C GLU A 211 -0.66 -4.78 29.26
N GLY A 212 0.11 -5.87 29.21
CA GLY A 212 -0.37 -7.22 28.89
C GLY A 212 -0.93 -7.45 27.48
N GLY A 213 -0.87 -6.46 26.60
CA GLY A 213 -1.37 -6.53 25.23
C GLY A 213 -2.91 -6.53 25.13
N VAL A 214 -3.43 -6.88 23.96
CA VAL A 214 -4.88 -6.77 23.67
C VAL A 214 -5.76 -7.58 24.63
N GLU A 215 -5.28 -8.75 25.07
CA GLU A 215 -6.05 -9.63 25.93
C GLU A 215 -6.26 -9.05 27.34
N PHE A 216 -5.27 -8.32 27.87
CA PHE A 216 -5.41 -7.63 29.13
C PHE A 216 -6.49 -6.55 29.05
N TYR A 217 -6.46 -5.72 28.00
CA TYR A 217 -7.44 -4.65 27.81
C TYR A 217 -8.84 -5.14 27.50
N ARG A 218 -8.97 -6.33 26.91
CA ARG A 218 -10.27 -7.00 26.75
C ARG A 218 -10.89 -7.35 28.09
N GLN A 219 -10.09 -7.78 29.06
CA GLN A 219 -10.52 -8.18 30.39
C GLN A 219 -10.70 -7.00 31.34
N ASN A 220 -9.99 -5.89 31.09
CA ASN A 220 -9.97 -4.68 31.91
C ASN A 220 -10.30 -3.45 31.03
N PRO A 221 -11.55 -3.32 30.53
CA PRO A 221 -11.94 -2.24 29.61
C PRO A 221 -11.79 -0.84 30.23
N GLU A 222 -11.89 -0.72 31.55
CA GLU A 222 -11.62 0.53 32.28
C GLU A 222 -10.17 0.99 32.15
N ASN A 223 -9.20 0.08 32.13
CA ASN A 223 -7.79 0.41 31.89
C ASN A 223 -7.57 0.87 30.44
N PHE A 224 -8.29 0.29 29.48
CA PHE A 224 -8.26 0.73 28.09
C PHE A 224 -8.77 2.17 27.95
N ILE A 225 -9.96 2.44 28.51
CA ILE A 225 -10.59 3.77 28.50
C ILE A 225 -9.67 4.78 29.20
N ALA A 226 -9.18 4.47 30.40
CA ALA A 226 -8.30 5.35 31.15
C ALA A 226 -6.99 5.64 30.41
N GLY A 227 -6.42 4.66 29.72
CA GLY A 227 -5.21 4.81 28.91
C GLY A 227 -5.39 5.83 27.78
N PHE A 228 -6.50 5.75 27.05
CA PHE A 228 -6.85 6.73 26.01
C PHE A 228 -7.08 8.12 26.61
N GLN A 229 -7.95 8.23 27.62
CA GLN A 229 -8.32 9.52 28.20
C GLN A 229 -7.13 10.25 28.81
N THR A 230 -6.23 9.52 29.48
CA THR A 230 -5.04 10.09 30.10
C THR A 230 -4.03 10.61 29.07
N GLN A 231 -3.81 9.87 27.98
CA GLN A 231 -2.85 10.26 26.95
C GLN A 231 -3.38 11.34 26.02
N LEU A 232 -4.68 11.31 25.70
CA LEU A 232 -5.30 12.32 24.85
C LEU A 232 -5.66 13.60 25.60
N GLY A 233 -5.86 13.52 26.92
CA GLY A 233 -6.33 14.65 27.73
C GLY A 233 -7.80 15.05 27.45
N ARG A 234 -8.57 14.16 26.83
CA ARG A 234 -9.97 14.34 26.42
C ARG A 234 -10.76 13.05 26.57
N VAL A 235 -12.09 13.15 26.51
CA VAL A 235 -13.05 12.05 26.73
C VAL A 235 -14.10 12.06 25.63
N ASN A 236 -14.74 10.91 25.39
CA ASN A 236 -15.76 10.68 24.35
C ASN A 236 -15.23 10.79 22.92
N ASP A 237 -14.01 10.32 22.67
CA ASP A 237 -13.37 10.27 21.34
C ASP A 237 -13.49 8.90 20.67
N GLY A 238 -14.37 8.05 21.19
CA GLY A 238 -14.64 6.70 20.70
C GLY A 238 -14.12 5.60 21.62
N GLU A 239 -13.33 5.92 22.65
CA GLU A 239 -12.71 4.96 23.56
C GLU A 239 -13.73 4.03 24.24
N TYR A 240 -14.92 4.53 24.57
CA TYR A 240 -16.01 3.71 25.12
C TYR A 240 -16.56 2.69 24.12
N PHE A 241 -16.70 3.10 22.85
CA PHE A 241 -17.15 2.21 21.78
C PHE A 241 -16.09 1.13 21.51
N LEU A 242 -14.82 1.53 21.43
CA LEU A 242 -13.70 0.61 21.22
C LEU A 242 -13.56 -0.39 22.38
N ALA A 243 -13.59 0.07 23.62
CA ALA A 243 -13.51 -0.81 24.80
C ALA A 243 -14.69 -1.79 24.87
N SER A 244 -15.91 -1.30 24.62
CA SER A 244 -17.11 -2.16 24.59
C SER A 244 -17.05 -3.18 23.46
N GLY A 245 -16.62 -2.78 22.26
CA GLY A 245 -16.46 -3.67 21.11
C GLY A 245 -15.41 -4.74 21.38
N LEU A 246 -14.23 -4.35 21.88
CA LEU A 246 -13.18 -5.27 22.28
C LEU A 246 -13.67 -6.27 23.33
N GLN A 247 -14.34 -5.82 24.39
CA GLN A 247 -14.82 -6.69 25.46
C GLN A 247 -15.90 -7.68 24.99
N LYS A 248 -16.89 -7.20 24.22
CA LYS A 248 -18.10 -7.98 23.88
C LYS A 248 -17.94 -8.82 22.63
N GLU A 249 -17.29 -8.30 21.60
CA GLU A 249 -17.18 -8.94 20.29
C GLU A 249 -15.80 -9.58 20.08
N GLY A 250 -14.79 -9.11 20.81
CA GLY A 250 -13.43 -9.65 20.75
C GLY A 250 -12.55 -8.97 19.70
N TYR A 251 -11.54 -9.69 19.24
CA TYR A 251 -10.55 -9.19 18.27
C TYR A 251 -10.04 -10.30 17.36
N GLN A 252 -9.43 -9.89 16.24
CA GLN A 252 -8.70 -10.75 15.32
C GLN A 252 -7.23 -10.35 15.29
N VAL A 253 -6.37 -11.33 15.00
CA VAL A 253 -4.91 -11.17 15.05
C VAL A 253 -4.32 -11.51 13.70
N TRP A 254 -3.45 -10.64 13.20
CA TRP A 254 -2.78 -10.80 11.91
C TRP A 254 -1.27 -10.67 12.05
N ASN A 255 -0.52 -11.58 11.45
CA ASN A 255 0.94 -11.53 11.44
C ASN A 255 1.42 -10.58 10.34
N GLY A 256 1.48 -9.29 10.68
CA GLY A 256 1.92 -8.21 9.80
C GLY A 256 0.99 -7.87 8.65
N THR A 257 1.34 -6.82 7.91
CA THR A 257 0.56 -6.27 6.79
C THR A 257 0.29 -7.30 5.69
N SER A 258 1.25 -8.21 5.41
CA SER A 258 1.05 -9.23 4.39
C SER A 258 -0.04 -10.24 4.74
N HIS A 259 -0.25 -10.57 6.03
CA HIS A 259 -1.34 -11.47 6.41
C HIS A 259 -2.66 -10.72 6.37
N PHE A 260 -2.70 -9.50 6.92
CA PHE A 260 -3.89 -8.67 7.05
C PHE A 260 -4.57 -8.38 5.70
N ILE A 261 -3.78 -8.09 4.64
CA ILE A 261 -4.30 -7.76 3.31
C ILE A 261 -3.69 -8.62 2.19
N THR A 262 -3.53 -9.92 2.44
CA THR A 262 -2.79 -10.89 1.60
C THR A 262 -2.90 -10.67 0.08
N LYS A 263 -4.11 -10.72 -0.49
CA LYS A 263 -4.29 -10.60 -1.94
C LYS A 263 -3.83 -9.22 -2.46
N LYS A 264 -4.21 -8.15 -1.76
CA LYS A 264 -3.86 -6.78 -2.12
C LYS A 264 -2.37 -6.52 -1.97
N TYR A 265 -1.74 -7.05 -0.91
CA TYR A 265 -0.31 -6.94 -0.67
C TYR A 265 0.53 -7.41 -1.87
N TYR A 266 0.25 -8.62 -2.37
CA TYR A 266 0.98 -9.14 -3.54
C TYR A 266 0.57 -8.45 -4.84
N PHE A 267 -0.70 -8.05 -4.98
CA PHE A 267 -1.16 -7.31 -6.15
C PHE A 267 -0.52 -5.93 -6.26
N GLU A 268 -0.37 -5.19 -5.15
CA GLU A 268 0.32 -3.90 -5.11
C GLU A 268 1.77 -4.06 -5.59
N LYS A 269 2.52 -5.02 -5.03
CA LYS A 269 3.89 -5.33 -5.47
C LYS A 269 3.96 -5.63 -6.97
N PHE A 270 3.03 -6.46 -7.46
CA PHE A 270 2.93 -6.76 -8.88
C PHE A 270 2.65 -5.48 -9.69
N ALA A 271 1.67 -4.67 -9.30
CA ALA A 271 1.29 -3.45 -10.02
C ALA A 271 2.43 -2.44 -10.10
N TYR A 272 3.25 -2.31 -9.05
CA TYR A 272 4.42 -1.42 -9.02
C TYR A 272 5.56 -1.87 -9.94
N VAL A 273 5.70 -3.17 -10.21
CA VAL A 273 6.62 -3.69 -11.24
C VAL A 273 5.98 -3.57 -12.63
N ALA A 274 4.74 -4.01 -12.76
CA ALA A 274 4.02 -4.08 -14.02
C ALA A 274 3.78 -2.71 -14.65
N LYS A 275 3.62 -1.64 -13.85
CA LYS A 275 3.50 -0.26 -14.38
C LYS A 275 4.69 0.10 -15.29
N TRP A 276 5.88 -0.43 -15.04
CA TRP A 276 7.08 -0.18 -15.85
C TRP A 276 7.29 -1.23 -16.95
N VAL A 277 7.15 -2.51 -16.61
CA VAL A 277 7.44 -3.61 -17.54
C VAL A 277 6.45 -3.64 -18.70
N LEU A 278 5.16 -3.40 -18.43
CA LEU A 278 4.11 -3.46 -19.45
C LEU A 278 4.32 -2.45 -20.60
N PRO A 279 4.50 -1.13 -20.37
CA PRO A 279 4.72 -0.18 -21.46
C PRO A 279 5.99 -0.48 -22.25
N ILE A 280 7.07 -0.90 -21.58
CA ILE A 280 8.32 -1.28 -22.25
C ILE A 280 8.08 -2.49 -23.17
N ALA A 281 7.38 -3.52 -22.69
CA ALA A 281 7.05 -4.69 -23.51
C ALA A 281 6.14 -4.33 -24.70
N MET A 282 5.15 -3.46 -24.49
CA MET A 282 4.26 -2.95 -25.55
C MET A 282 5.01 -2.17 -26.65
N ILE A 283 6.16 -1.57 -26.33
CA ILE A 283 7.00 -0.89 -27.32
C ILE A 283 7.98 -1.88 -27.98
N LEU A 284 8.71 -2.67 -27.19
CA LEU A 284 9.82 -3.47 -27.68
C LEU A 284 9.38 -4.71 -28.47
N LEU A 285 8.31 -5.39 -28.06
CA LEU A 285 7.86 -6.61 -28.74
C LEU A 285 7.40 -6.33 -30.19
N PRO A 286 6.58 -5.30 -30.45
CA PRO A 286 6.21 -4.97 -31.83
C PRO A 286 7.37 -4.45 -32.66
N LEU A 287 8.28 -3.63 -32.09
CA LEU A 287 9.47 -3.15 -32.80
C LEU A 287 10.39 -4.31 -33.21
N TRP A 288 10.61 -5.27 -32.30
CA TRP A 288 11.39 -6.48 -32.59
C TRP A 288 10.74 -7.32 -33.69
N TRP A 289 9.42 -7.50 -33.64
CA TRP A 289 8.68 -8.23 -34.67
C TRP A 289 8.78 -7.55 -36.04
N MET A 290 8.59 -6.23 -36.11
CA MET A 290 8.71 -5.47 -37.35
C MET A 290 10.13 -5.54 -37.94
N ARG A 291 11.17 -5.43 -37.10
CA ARG A 291 12.57 -5.53 -37.54
C ARG A 291 12.90 -6.87 -38.18
N ARG A 292 12.43 -7.98 -37.59
CA ARG A 292 12.65 -9.33 -38.15
C ARG A 292 12.07 -9.47 -39.56
N ARG A 293 10.87 -8.91 -39.79
CA ARG A 293 10.22 -8.95 -41.11
C ARG A 293 10.93 -8.12 -42.16
N THR A 294 11.49 -6.96 -41.79
CA THR A 294 12.27 -6.14 -42.74
C THR A 294 13.57 -6.82 -43.17
N GLN A 295 14.16 -7.69 -42.33
CA GLN A 295 15.39 -8.44 -42.68
C GLN A 295 15.13 -9.69 -43.55
N GLN A 296 13.88 -10.13 -43.69
CA GLN A 296 13.48 -11.29 -44.49
C GLN A 296 13.01 -10.90 -45.92
N GLN A 297 12.92 -9.60 -46.22
CA GLN A 297 12.59 -9.05 -47.55
C GLN A 297 13.86 -8.53 -48.22
#